data_AF-A0A0H5B2E2-F1
#
_entry.id   AF-A0A0H5B2E2-F1
#
_cell.length_a   1.000
_cell.length_b   1.000
_cell.length_c   1.000
_cell.angle_alpha   90.00
_cell.angle_beta   90.00
_cell.angle_gamma   90.00
#
_symmetry.space_group_name_H-M   'P 1'
#
loop_
_entity.id
_entity.type
_entity.pdbx_description
1 polymer ?
#
loop_
_entity_poly.entity_id
_entity_poly.type
_entity_poly.pdbx_seq_one_letter_code
_entity_poly.pdbx_strand_id
1 'polypeptide(L)'
;VMASGFDGIFLIASNPVDILTYATWKFSGLPKERVIGSGTSLDTARFRMSIADYLKVDARNVHGYILGEHGDTEFPAWSHTTVGGLPITEWISEDEQGAMDTIYVSVRDAAYEIINKKGATFYGVAAALARITKAILNNENAILPLSVYLDGHYGMNDIYR
;
A
#
# COMPACT_ATOMS: atom_id res chain seq x y z
N VAL A 1 -5.09 -23.20 -11.56
CA VAL A 1 -3.74 -23.01 -11.00
C VAL A 1 -3.37 -24.15 -10.05
N MET A 2 -4.07 -24.35 -8.93
CA MET A 2 -3.70 -25.42 -7.97
C MET A 2 -3.62 -26.83 -8.58
N ALA A 3 -4.53 -27.18 -9.50
CA ALA A 3 -4.52 -28.46 -10.21
C ALA A 3 -3.23 -28.74 -11.02
N SER A 4 -2.39 -27.72 -11.30
CA SER A 4 -1.09 -27.91 -11.95
C SER A 4 0.03 -28.33 -10.98
N GLY A 5 -0.25 -28.49 -9.70
CA GLY A 5 0.77 -28.72 -8.66
C GLY A 5 1.50 -27.44 -8.24
N PHE A 6 0.88 -26.27 -8.43
CA PHE A 6 1.49 -24.99 -8.04
C PHE A 6 1.76 -24.95 -6.53
N ASP A 7 3.02 -24.68 -6.17
CA ASP A 7 3.46 -24.55 -4.78
C ASP A 7 4.24 -23.24 -4.51
N GLY A 8 3.82 -22.15 -5.15
CA GLY A 8 4.44 -20.82 -4.99
C GLY A 8 3.62 -19.85 -4.12
N ILE A 9 3.91 -18.56 -4.28
CA ILE A 9 3.19 -17.44 -3.66
C ILE A 9 2.25 -16.81 -4.68
N PHE A 10 1.01 -16.53 -4.28
CA PHE A 10 0.10 -15.68 -5.05
C PHE A 10 0.32 -14.22 -4.69
N LEU A 11 0.54 -13.38 -5.71
CA LEU A 11 0.54 -11.93 -5.62
C LEU A 11 -0.66 -11.38 -6.42
N ILE A 12 -1.67 -10.88 -5.72
CA ILE A 12 -2.94 -10.44 -6.31
C ILE A 12 -2.89 -8.95 -6.59
N ALA A 13 -3.28 -8.57 -7.81
CA ALA A 13 -3.35 -7.18 -8.26
C ALA A 13 -4.75 -6.77 -8.74
N SER A 14 -5.62 -7.75 -8.99
CA SER A 14 -6.98 -7.50 -9.47
C SER A 14 -7.79 -6.78 -8.40
N ASN A 15 -8.55 -5.76 -8.79
CA ASN A 15 -9.44 -5.04 -7.88
C ASN A 15 -10.83 -5.70 -7.77
N PRO A 16 -11.50 -5.65 -6.61
CA PRO A 16 -11.02 -5.09 -5.33
C PRO A 16 -9.99 -6.02 -4.66
N VAL A 17 -8.75 -5.55 -4.48
CA VAL A 17 -7.60 -6.41 -4.19
C VAL A 17 -7.71 -7.15 -2.87
N ASP A 18 -8.22 -6.50 -1.82
CA ASP A 18 -8.35 -7.12 -0.50
C ASP A 18 -9.31 -8.32 -0.52
N ILE A 19 -10.47 -8.14 -1.16
CA ILE A 19 -11.50 -9.17 -1.29
C ILE A 19 -11.03 -10.31 -2.18
N LEU A 20 -10.38 -10.00 -3.31
CA LEU A 20 -9.88 -11.02 -4.24
C LEU A 20 -8.68 -11.78 -3.66
N THR A 21 -7.92 -11.16 -2.76
CA THR A 21 -6.86 -11.85 -2.01
C THR A 21 -7.46 -12.82 -0.99
N TYR A 22 -8.46 -12.40 -0.22
CA TYR A 22 -9.21 -13.29 0.68
C TYR A 22 -9.82 -14.48 -0.08
N ALA A 23 -10.47 -14.22 -1.21
CA ALA A 23 -11.06 -15.26 -2.05
C ALA A 23 -9.99 -16.24 -2.56
N THR A 24 -8.85 -15.72 -3.02
CA THR A 24 -7.73 -16.58 -3.46
C THR A 24 -7.21 -17.45 -2.32
N TRP A 25 -7.11 -16.92 -1.11
CA TRP A 25 -6.69 -17.69 0.06
C TRP A 25 -7.66 -18.84 0.34
N LYS A 26 -8.97 -18.54 0.42
CA LYS A 26 -10.00 -19.57 0.67
C LYS A 26 -10.04 -20.64 -0.43
N PHE A 27 -9.89 -20.26 -1.71
CA PHE A 27 -9.98 -21.21 -2.82
C PHE A 27 -8.68 -21.98 -3.09
N SER A 28 -7.53 -21.39 -2.78
CA SER A 28 -6.24 -22.06 -3.02
C SER A 28 -5.93 -23.13 -1.98
N GLY A 29 -6.43 -22.98 -0.75
CA GLY A 29 -6.09 -23.84 0.39
C GLY A 29 -4.63 -23.69 0.85
N LEU A 30 -3.92 -22.66 0.37
CA LEU A 30 -2.56 -22.37 0.78
C LEU A 30 -2.52 -21.69 2.16
N PRO A 31 -1.38 -21.77 2.87
CA PRO A 31 -1.13 -20.95 4.05
C PRO A 31 -1.28 -19.45 3.72
N LYS A 32 -1.79 -18.66 4.68
CA LYS A 32 -2.05 -17.22 4.52
C LYS A 32 -0.79 -16.44 4.13
N GLU A 33 0.38 -16.89 4.58
CA GLU A 33 1.70 -16.32 4.28
C GLU A 33 2.06 -16.40 2.79
N ARG A 34 1.35 -17.22 2.01
CA ARG A 34 1.59 -17.43 0.57
C ARG A 34 0.52 -16.82 -0.33
N VAL A 35 -0.42 -16.07 0.24
CA VAL A 35 -1.45 -15.38 -0.52
C VAL A 35 -1.48 -13.93 -0.07
N ILE A 36 -0.92 -13.05 -0.90
CA ILE A 36 -0.74 -11.63 -0.61
C ILE A 36 -1.34 -10.80 -1.73
N GLY A 37 -1.96 -9.67 -1.40
CA GLY A 37 -2.41 -8.68 -2.37
C GLY A 37 -1.45 -7.49 -2.40
N SER A 38 -1.44 -6.73 -3.50
CA SER A 38 -0.64 -5.51 -3.59
C SER A 38 -1.01 -4.47 -2.51
N GLY A 39 -2.25 -4.50 -2.01
CA GLY A 39 -2.75 -3.60 -0.97
C GLY A 39 -2.49 -2.14 -1.32
N THR A 40 -2.16 -1.35 -0.31
CA THR A 40 -1.87 0.09 -0.39
C THR A 40 -0.41 0.40 -0.72
N SER A 41 0.34 -0.54 -1.32
CA SER A 41 1.76 -0.34 -1.66
C SER A 41 1.99 0.80 -2.65
N LEU A 42 1.10 0.97 -3.64
CA LEU A 42 1.17 2.09 -4.57
C LEU A 42 0.80 3.42 -3.89
N ASP A 43 -0.26 3.40 -3.07
CA ASP A 43 -0.77 4.59 -2.37
C ASP A 43 0.25 5.09 -1.35
N THR A 44 0.92 4.17 -0.64
CA THR A 44 2.05 4.49 0.21
C THR A 44 3.23 5.10 -0.56
N ALA A 45 3.54 4.60 -1.76
CA ALA A 45 4.59 5.19 -2.58
C ALA A 45 4.22 6.62 -3.03
N ARG A 46 2.96 6.86 -3.42
CA ARG A 46 2.44 8.19 -3.75
C ARG A 46 2.43 9.13 -2.56
N PHE A 47 2.07 8.62 -1.38
CA PHE A 47 2.09 9.37 -0.13
C PHE A 47 3.48 9.88 0.20
N ARG A 48 4.49 9.00 0.17
CA ARG A 48 5.89 9.37 0.39
C ARG A 48 6.37 10.39 -0.64
N MET A 49 6.01 10.21 -1.91
CA MET A 49 6.34 11.15 -2.97
C MET A 49 5.71 12.54 -2.75
N SER A 50 4.43 12.59 -2.38
CA SER A 50 3.70 13.85 -2.18
C SER A 50 4.27 14.66 -1.02
N ILE A 51 4.63 13.99 0.09
CA ILE A 51 5.34 14.63 1.21
C ILE A 51 6.72 15.11 0.77
N ALA A 52 7.45 14.29 0.03
CA ALA A 52 8.79 14.63 -0.44
C ALA A 52 8.78 15.85 -1.36
N ASP A 53 7.81 15.93 -2.27
CA ASP A 53 7.58 17.05 -3.17
C ASP A 53 7.17 18.32 -2.41
N TYR A 54 6.37 18.19 -1.35
CA TYR A 54 5.99 19.32 -0.48
C TYR A 54 7.22 19.87 0.25
N LEU A 55 7.99 19.00 0.92
CA LEU A 55 9.16 19.37 1.74
C LEU A 55 10.45 19.58 0.95
N LYS A 56 10.44 19.34 -0.38
CA LYS A 56 11.61 19.41 -1.26
C LYS A 56 12.77 18.51 -0.83
N VAL A 57 12.45 17.29 -0.43
CA VAL A 57 13.41 16.24 -0.06
C VAL A 57 13.31 15.03 -0.98
N ASP A 58 14.28 14.12 -0.93
CA ASP A 58 14.18 12.84 -1.64
C ASP A 58 13.19 11.91 -0.91
N ALA A 59 12.27 11.29 -1.65
CA ALA A 59 11.23 10.39 -1.11
C ALA A 59 11.78 9.18 -0.35
N ARG A 60 13.04 8.80 -0.55
CA ARG A 60 13.70 7.74 0.24
C ARG A 60 13.94 8.14 1.70
N ASN A 61 13.93 9.44 2.01
CA ASN A 61 14.02 9.96 3.38
C ASN A 61 12.66 10.11 4.06
N VAL A 62 11.56 9.82 3.35
CA VAL A 62 10.19 9.86 3.88
C VAL A 62 9.75 8.44 4.24
N HIS A 63 9.41 8.25 5.51
CA HIS A 63 8.89 6.99 6.02
C HIS A 63 7.46 7.22 6.51
N GLY A 64 6.52 6.58 5.84
CA GLY A 64 5.09 6.67 6.15
C GLY A 64 4.32 5.61 5.40
N TYR A 65 3.07 5.39 5.78
CA TYR A 65 2.22 4.33 5.25
C TYR A 65 0.79 4.81 5.07
N ILE A 66 0.18 4.41 3.96
CA ILE A 66 -1.27 4.35 3.81
C ILE A 66 -1.69 2.94 4.24
N LEU A 67 -2.70 2.84 5.10
CA LEU A 67 -3.20 1.58 5.68
C LEU A 67 -4.70 1.45 5.43
N GLY A 68 -5.24 0.25 5.68
CA GLY A 68 -6.66 -0.03 5.54
C GLY A 68 -6.98 -0.67 4.18
N GLU A 69 -8.17 -0.39 3.66
CA GLU A 69 -8.55 -0.82 2.31
C GLU A 69 -7.66 -0.21 1.25
N HIS A 70 -7.37 -0.94 0.17
CA HIS A 70 -6.98 -0.27 -1.06
C HIS A 70 -8.23 0.33 -1.74
N GLY A 71 -8.51 1.60 -1.45
CA GLY A 71 -9.70 2.30 -1.95
C GLY A 71 -10.09 3.51 -1.12
N ASP A 72 -11.37 3.87 -1.16
CA ASP A 72 -11.86 5.14 -0.60
C ASP A 72 -11.76 5.24 0.94
N THR A 73 -11.58 4.10 1.63
CA THR A 73 -11.48 4.03 3.10
C THR A 73 -10.04 3.84 3.61
N GLU A 74 -9.05 3.95 2.72
CA GLU A 74 -7.65 4.00 3.11
C GLU A 74 -7.38 5.20 4.04
N PHE A 75 -6.32 5.14 4.84
CA PHE A 75 -5.95 6.26 5.71
C PHE A 75 -4.42 6.36 5.91
N PRO A 76 -3.90 7.60 6.05
CA PRO A 76 -2.49 7.82 6.34
C PRO A 76 -2.20 7.59 7.83
N ALA A 77 -1.14 6.83 8.12
CA ALA A 77 -0.63 6.67 9.47
C ALA A 77 0.25 7.88 9.89
N TRP A 78 -0.36 9.06 9.97
CA TRP A 78 0.35 10.32 10.25
C TRP A 78 1.17 10.29 11.54
N SER A 79 0.63 9.69 12.60
CA SER A 79 1.30 9.55 13.90
C SER A 79 2.62 8.76 13.83
N HIS A 80 2.82 7.97 12.77
CA HIS A 80 4.04 7.18 12.52
C HIS A 80 4.81 7.66 11.29
N THR A 81 4.44 8.81 10.72
CA THR A 81 5.13 9.36 9.55
C THR A 81 6.32 10.20 9.99
N THR A 82 7.49 9.90 9.43
CA THR A 82 8.76 10.59 9.73
C THR A 82 9.49 11.00 8.46
N VAL A 83 10.28 12.07 8.57
CA VAL A 83 11.16 12.56 7.51
C VAL A 83 12.55 12.79 8.09
N GLY A 84 13.56 12.11 7.55
CA GLY A 84 14.92 12.15 8.10
C GLY A 84 15.02 11.65 9.55
N GLY A 85 14.06 10.84 10.01
CA GLY A 85 13.97 10.34 11.38
C GLY A 85 13.21 11.24 12.37
N LEU A 86 12.79 12.43 11.98
CA LEU A 86 11.95 13.30 12.80
C LEU A 86 10.45 13.10 12.49
N PRO A 87 9.55 13.19 13.48
CA PRO A 87 8.11 13.17 13.24
C PRO A 87 7.69 14.23 12.23
N ILE A 88 6.67 13.95 11.43
CA ILE A 88 6.17 14.89 10.41
C ILE A 88 5.72 16.23 11.00
N THR A 89 5.28 16.25 12.27
CA THR A 89 4.88 17.46 13.01
C THR A 89 6.03 18.43 13.27
N GLU A 90 7.29 17.98 13.18
CA GLU A 90 8.47 18.85 13.22
C GLU A 90 8.74 19.55 11.88
N TRP A 91 8.12 19.08 10.80
CA TRP A 91 8.29 19.59 9.44
C TRP A 91 7.08 20.39 8.96
N ILE A 92 5.88 20.01 9.40
CA ILE A 92 4.61 20.65 9.06
C ILE A 92 3.96 21.04 10.38
N SER A 93 3.80 22.34 10.60
CA SER A 93 3.24 22.88 11.84
C SER A 93 1.73 22.65 11.95
N GLU A 94 1.16 22.71 13.15
CA GLU A 94 -0.30 22.55 13.37
C GLU A 94 -1.13 23.61 12.61
N ASP A 95 -0.57 24.82 12.42
CA ASP A 95 -1.21 25.88 11.63
C ASP A 95 -1.26 25.54 10.12
N GLU A 96 -0.48 24.56 9.68
CA GLU A 96 -0.43 24.01 8.33
C GLU A 96 -1.14 22.66 8.23
N GLN A 97 -1.98 22.27 9.19
CA GLN A 97 -2.72 21.00 9.16
C GLN A 97 -3.49 20.78 7.84
N GLY A 98 -3.99 21.87 7.24
CA GLY A 98 -4.62 21.83 5.92
C GLY A 98 -3.71 21.31 4.79
N ALA A 99 -2.38 21.43 4.94
CA ALA A 99 -1.40 20.85 4.02
C ALA A 99 -1.36 19.31 4.12
N MET A 100 -1.43 18.75 5.34
CA MET A 100 -1.50 17.30 5.53
C MET A 100 -2.78 16.72 4.90
N ASP A 101 -3.91 17.40 5.10
CA ASP A 101 -5.18 17.00 4.49
C ASP A 101 -5.12 17.09 2.96
N THR A 102 -4.54 18.17 2.42
CA THR A 102 -4.34 18.35 0.97
C THR A 102 -3.46 17.25 0.38
N ILE A 103 -2.37 16.90 1.05
CA ILE A 103 -1.49 15.80 0.66
C ILE A 103 -2.28 14.49 0.63
N TYR A 104 -3.01 14.18 1.69
CA TYR A 104 -3.78 12.94 1.76
C TYR A 104 -4.86 12.86 0.65
N VAL A 105 -5.64 13.93 0.44
CA VAL A 105 -6.65 13.98 -0.62
C VAL A 105 -6.03 13.74 -1.99
N SER A 106 -4.85 14.33 -2.27
CA SER A 106 -4.15 14.11 -3.54
C SER A 106 -3.72 12.65 -3.75
N VAL A 107 -3.37 11.94 -2.68
CA VAL A 107 -2.97 10.52 -2.73
C VAL A 107 -4.17 9.64 -3.04
N ARG A 108 -5.25 9.80 -2.25
CA ARG A 108 -6.49 9.02 -2.41
C ARG A 108 -7.09 9.23 -3.81
N ASP A 109 -7.11 10.48 -4.29
CA ASP A 109 -7.79 10.82 -5.53
C ASP A 109 -6.91 10.61 -6.78
N ALA A 110 -5.62 10.27 -6.61
CA ALA A 110 -4.66 10.10 -7.71
C ALA A 110 -5.11 9.05 -8.75
N ALA A 111 -5.74 7.96 -8.30
CA ALA A 111 -6.24 6.94 -9.23
C ALA A 111 -7.35 7.50 -10.13
N TYR A 112 -8.30 8.23 -9.57
CA TYR A 112 -9.39 8.86 -10.32
C TYR A 112 -8.87 9.90 -11.30
N GLU A 113 -7.93 10.75 -10.89
CA GLU A 113 -7.34 11.76 -11.78
C GLU A 113 -6.66 11.11 -13.00
N ILE A 114 -5.90 10.04 -12.79
CA ILE A 114 -5.23 9.32 -13.87
C ILE A 114 -6.25 8.66 -14.80
N ILE A 115 -7.25 7.99 -14.25
CA ILE A 115 -8.30 7.33 -15.04
C ILE A 115 -9.06 8.36 -15.88
N ASN A 116 -9.41 9.52 -15.30
CA ASN A 116 -10.09 10.59 -16.01
C ASN A 116 -9.24 11.17 -17.15
N LYS A 117 -7.91 11.18 -17.02
CA LYS A 117 -7.00 11.72 -18.04
C LYS A 117 -6.66 10.71 -19.15
N LYS A 118 -6.55 9.41 -18.84
CA LYS A 118 -6.05 8.40 -19.82
C LYS A 118 -6.81 7.08 -19.86
N GLY A 119 -7.93 6.96 -19.15
CA GLY A 119 -8.84 5.80 -19.16
C GLY A 119 -8.43 4.62 -18.29
N ALA A 120 -7.20 4.53 -17.78
CA ALA A 120 -6.75 3.42 -16.94
C ALA A 120 -5.50 3.76 -16.10
N THR A 121 -5.23 2.98 -15.05
CA THR A 121 -3.97 2.99 -14.30
C THR A 121 -3.29 1.62 -14.42
N PHE A 122 -2.00 1.59 -14.73
CA PHE A 122 -1.26 0.32 -14.92
C PHE A 122 0.25 0.45 -14.67
N TYR A 123 0.88 1.58 -15.03
CA TYR A 123 2.32 1.76 -14.78
C TYR A 123 2.69 1.83 -13.29
N GLY A 124 1.91 2.55 -12.47
CA GLY A 124 2.18 2.67 -11.03
C GLY A 124 2.07 1.32 -10.32
N VAL A 125 0.98 0.59 -10.56
CA VAL A 125 0.77 -0.75 -9.99
C VAL A 125 1.80 -1.76 -10.52
N ALA A 126 2.22 -1.67 -11.79
CA ALA A 126 3.28 -2.51 -12.32
C ALA A 126 4.61 -2.31 -11.56
N ALA A 127 4.97 -1.06 -11.25
CA ALA A 127 6.17 -0.77 -10.46
C ALA A 127 6.05 -1.30 -9.02
N ALA A 128 4.88 -1.17 -8.40
CA ALA A 128 4.61 -1.72 -7.07
C ALA A 128 4.72 -3.26 -7.06
N LEU A 129 4.09 -3.94 -8.02
CA LEU A 129 4.19 -5.39 -8.16
C LEU A 129 5.62 -5.85 -8.40
N ALA A 130 6.37 -5.18 -9.28
CA ALA A 130 7.78 -5.49 -9.49
C ALA A 130 8.61 -5.34 -8.21
N ARG A 131 8.35 -4.30 -7.39
CA ARG A 131 8.99 -4.10 -6.09
C ARG A 131 8.68 -5.23 -5.10
N ILE A 132 7.43 -5.67 -5.04
CA ILE A 132 6.98 -6.76 -4.16
C ILE A 132 7.59 -8.08 -4.61
N THR A 133 7.51 -8.41 -5.91
CA THR A 133 8.13 -9.60 -6.48
C THR A 133 9.63 -9.63 -6.21
N LYS A 134 10.33 -8.50 -6.34
CA LYS A 134 11.75 -8.40 -5.99
C LYS A 134 12.01 -8.74 -4.51
N ALA A 135 11.18 -8.23 -3.59
CA ALA A 135 11.29 -8.54 -2.16
C ALA A 135 11.18 -10.04 -1.89
N ILE A 136 10.22 -10.70 -2.56
CA ILE A 136 9.99 -12.14 -2.44
C ILE A 136 11.19 -12.93 -2.98
N LEU A 137 11.60 -12.66 -4.23
CA LEU A 137 12.64 -13.43 -4.92
C LEU A 137 14.02 -13.28 -4.26
N ASN A 138 14.31 -12.10 -3.70
CA ASN A 138 15.59 -11.82 -3.05
C ASN A 138 15.57 -12.06 -1.54
N ASN A 139 14.46 -12.53 -0.97
CA ASN A 139 14.30 -12.72 0.48
C ASN A 139 14.71 -11.47 1.28
N GLU A 140 14.23 -10.29 0.86
CA GLU A 140 14.73 -9.01 1.38
C GLU A 140 14.33 -8.74 2.84
N ASN A 141 13.34 -9.46 3.38
CA ASN A 141 12.69 -9.15 4.66
C ASN A 141 12.26 -7.67 4.74
N ALA A 142 11.74 -7.15 3.62
CA ALA A 142 11.31 -5.76 3.49
C ALA A 142 9.93 -5.53 4.12
N ILE A 143 9.74 -4.35 4.74
CA ILE A 143 8.45 -3.89 5.25
C ILE A 143 7.68 -3.21 4.11
N LEU A 144 6.54 -3.79 3.72
CA LEU A 144 5.67 -3.28 2.66
C LEU A 144 4.21 -3.33 3.14
N PRO A 145 3.39 -2.31 2.84
CA PRO A 145 1.97 -2.33 3.17
C PRO A 145 1.23 -3.12 2.07
N LEU A 146 1.06 -4.41 2.35
CA LEU A 146 0.41 -5.39 1.49
C LEU A 146 -0.95 -5.73 2.07
N SER A 147 -1.83 -6.25 1.23
CA SER A 147 -3.07 -6.87 1.70
C SER A 147 -2.76 -8.27 2.23
N VAL A 148 -2.95 -8.48 3.54
CA VAL A 148 -2.62 -9.72 4.24
C VAL A 148 -3.73 -10.13 5.21
N TYR A 149 -3.78 -11.43 5.55
CA TYR A 149 -4.78 -11.94 6.49
C TYR A 149 -4.52 -11.47 7.92
N LEU A 150 -5.50 -10.80 8.52
CA LEU A 150 -5.46 -10.36 9.92
C LEU A 150 -6.15 -11.37 10.84
N ASP A 151 -5.41 -11.77 11.86
CA ASP A 151 -5.77 -12.80 12.84
C ASP A 151 -5.38 -12.30 14.24
N GLY A 152 -6.25 -11.47 14.82
CA GLY A 152 -6.04 -10.75 16.08
C GLY A 152 -5.25 -9.44 15.97
N HIS A 153 -4.64 -9.18 14.80
CA HIS A 153 -3.85 -7.98 14.56
C HIS A 153 -4.77 -6.76 14.53
N TYR A 154 -4.41 -5.70 15.26
CA TYR A 154 -5.24 -4.49 15.39
C TYR A 154 -6.67 -4.76 15.89
N GLY A 155 -6.91 -5.89 16.57
CA GLY A 155 -8.25 -6.32 16.99
C GLY A 155 -9.14 -6.85 15.86
N MET A 156 -8.58 -7.04 14.65
CA MET A 156 -9.29 -7.55 13.47
C MET A 156 -9.08 -9.05 13.29
N ASN A 157 -10.11 -9.75 12.81
CA ASN A 157 -10.10 -11.19 12.59
C ASN A 157 -10.83 -11.54 11.28
N ASP A 158 -10.37 -12.59 10.60
CA ASP A 158 -10.95 -13.13 9.36
C ASP A 158 -11.17 -12.08 8.27
N ILE A 159 -10.16 -11.23 8.05
CA ILE A 159 -10.19 -10.18 7.03
C ILE A 159 -8.81 -10.01 6.38
N TYR A 160 -8.79 -9.64 5.11
CA TYR A 160 -7.60 -9.15 4.42
C TYR A 160 -7.60 -7.61 4.38
N ARG A 161 -6.51 -6.99 4.81
CA ARG A 161 -6.24 -5.54 4.77
C ARG A 161 -4.73 -5.30 4.69
#